data_AF-A0A1G1H9Y7-F1
#
_entry.id   AF-A0A1G1H9Y7-F1
#
_cell.length_a   1.000
_cell.length_b   1.000
_cell.length_c   1.000
_cell.angle_alpha   90.00
_cell.angle_beta   90.00
_cell.angle_gamma   90.00
#
_symmetry.space_group_name_H-M   'P 1'
#
loop_
_entity.id
_entity.type
_entity.pdbx_description
1 polymer ?
#
loop_
_entity_poly.entity_id
_entity_poly.type
_entity_poly.pdbx_seq_one_letter_code
_entity_poly.pdbx_strand_id
1 'polypeptide(L)'
;MRELALKVKEGLEKINPFIQQSTEAVCSKCTNVCCINKHGYHNSEDLIYIHALGLKLPDYNFDRDDATPCQFLSDKGCVMPRPVRPSGCNWYFCDSLLDHMEARPGYGKFDDDLRDVAELWLGMMDEFRRVIEEMET
;
A
#
# COMPACT_ATOMS: atom_id res chain seq x y z
N MET A 1 -10.60 12.65 10.74
CA MET A 1 -10.53 11.89 9.46
C MET A 1 -9.55 12.44 8.43
N ARG A 2 -9.87 13.53 7.69
CA ARG A 2 -9.04 13.98 6.55
C ARG A 2 -7.57 14.29 6.91
N GLU A 3 -7.33 14.89 8.08
CA GLU A 3 -5.97 15.19 8.54
C GLU A 3 -5.12 13.92 8.77
N LEU A 4 -5.68 12.90 9.42
CA LEU A 4 -5.00 11.61 9.60
C LEU A 4 -4.72 10.94 8.26
N ALA A 5 -5.68 10.98 7.33
CA ALA A 5 -5.49 10.46 5.98
C ALA A 5 -4.36 11.20 5.23
N LEU A 6 -4.22 12.52 5.41
CA LEU A 6 -3.11 13.27 4.82
C LEU A 6 -1.76 12.82 5.38
N LYS A 7 -1.66 12.61 6.69
CA LYS A 7 -0.44 12.09 7.33
C LYS A 7 -0.09 10.68 6.85
N VAL A 8 -1.09 9.81 6.69
CA VAL A 8 -0.92 8.48 6.06
C VAL A 8 -0.34 8.63 4.65
N LYS A 9 -0.95 9.49 3.82
CA LYS A 9 -0.49 9.74 2.45
C LYS A 9 0.97 10.20 2.42
N GLU A 10 1.32 11.18 3.24
CA GLU A 10 2.68 11.72 3.36
C GLU A 10 3.67 10.65 3.81
N GLY A 11 3.29 9.82 4.79
CA GLY A 11 4.07 8.67 5.22
C GLY A 11 4.32 7.66 4.09
N LEU A 12 3.28 7.28 3.35
CA LEU A 12 3.39 6.38 2.20
C LEU A 12 4.27 6.96 1.09
N GLU A 13 4.20 8.27 0.84
CA GLU A 13 5.08 8.96 -0.12
C GLU A 13 6.53 8.98 0.36
N LYS A 14 6.76 9.20 1.66
CA LYS A 14 8.08 9.24 2.29
C LYS A 14 8.81 7.90 2.20
N ILE A 15 8.11 6.79 2.44
CA ILE A 15 8.72 5.45 2.38
C ILE A 15 8.88 4.92 0.94
N ASN A 16 8.11 5.46 -0.02
CA ASN A 16 8.05 4.93 -1.38
C ASN A 16 9.41 4.81 -2.08
N PRO A 17 10.33 5.79 -2.04
CA PRO A 17 11.62 5.68 -2.72
C PRO A 17 12.43 4.45 -2.28
N PHE A 18 12.42 4.11 -0.98
CA PHE A 18 13.16 2.96 -0.47
C PHE A 18 12.58 1.65 -1.01
N ILE A 19 11.24 1.47 -0.88
CA ILE A 19 10.55 0.26 -1.34
C ILE A 19 10.68 0.13 -2.86
N GLN A 20 10.44 1.22 -3.60
CA GLN A 20 10.44 1.19 -5.07
C GLN A 20 11.78 0.71 -5.63
N GLN A 21 12.90 1.23 -5.11
CA GLN A 21 14.24 0.78 -5.49
C GLN A 21 14.46 -0.71 -5.17
N SER A 22 13.97 -1.20 -4.03
CA SER A 22 14.07 -2.62 -3.68
C SER A 22 13.22 -3.50 -4.59
N THR A 23 11.99 -3.08 -4.90
CA THR A 23 11.11 -3.82 -5.81
C THR A 23 11.63 -3.83 -7.25
N GLU A 24 12.23 -2.75 -7.74
CA GLU A 24 12.85 -2.72 -9.06
C GLU A 24 14.02 -3.70 -9.17
N ALA A 25 14.82 -3.83 -8.10
CA ALA A 25 15.95 -4.75 -8.05
C ALA A 25 15.53 -6.23 -7.95
N VAL A 26 14.50 -6.53 -7.16
CA VAL A 26 14.06 -7.90 -6.84
C VAL A 26 12.98 -8.39 -7.80
N CYS A 27 11.88 -7.64 -7.96
CA CYS A 27 10.68 -8.09 -8.66
C CYS A 27 10.90 -8.25 -10.16
N SER A 28 11.78 -7.44 -10.78
CA SER A 28 12.10 -7.52 -12.22
C SER A 28 12.75 -8.84 -12.64
N LYS A 29 13.26 -9.61 -11.66
CA LYS A 29 13.92 -10.92 -11.88
C LYS A 29 13.15 -12.08 -11.24
N CYS A 30 11.97 -11.80 -10.66
CA CYS A 30 11.24 -12.78 -9.86
C CYS A 30 10.50 -13.77 -10.77
N THR A 31 10.72 -15.08 -10.55
CA THR A 31 10.00 -16.15 -11.24
C THR A 31 8.70 -16.54 -10.54
N ASN A 32 8.55 -16.19 -9.26
CA ASN A 32 7.37 -16.47 -8.44
C ASN A 32 6.66 -15.16 -8.05
N VAL A 33 5.87 -14.62 -8.99
CA VAL A 33 5.24 -13.30 -8.84
C VAL A 33 4.16 -13.34 -7.75
N CYS A 34 4.42 -12.72 -6.60
CA CYS A 34 3.46 -12.57 -5.50
C CYS A 34 2.39 -11.48 -5.75
N CYS A 35 2.67 -10.54 -6.65
CA CYS A 35 1.75 -9.48 -7.06
C CYS A 35 0.71 -9.98 -8.08
N ILE A 36 -0.22 -10.83 -7.63
CA ILE A 36 -1.33 -11.33 -8.45
C ILE A 36 -2.52 -10.36 -8.44
N ASN A 37 -3.42 -10.50 -9.42
CA ASN A 37 -4.52 -9.58 -9.67
C ASN A 37 -5.48 -9.44 -8.48
N LYS A 38 -5.77 -10.55 -7.78
CA LYS A 38 -6.60 -10.54 -6.57
C LYS A 38 -6.13 -9.55 -5.49
N HIS A 39 -4.81 -9.37 -5.35
CA HIS A 39 -4.24 -8.50 -4.32
C HIS A 39 -4.31 -7.00 -4.70
N GLY A 40 -4.65 -6.69 -5.95
CA GLY A 40 -4.73 -5.32 -6.46
C GLY A 40 -6.03 -4.58 -6.12
N TYR A 41 -7.03 -5.27 -5.57
CA TYR A 41 -8.32 -4.66 -5.23
C TYR A 41 -8.31 -3.97 -3.88
N HIS A 42 -9.01 -2.84 -3.78
CA HIS A 42 -9.19 -2.09 -2.54
C HIS A 42 -10.24 -2.75 -1.65
N ASN A 43 -9.96 -2.84 -0.34
CA ASN A 43 -10.93 -3.23 0.68
C ASN A 43 -11.70 -2.01 1.23
N SER A 44 -12.59 -2.21 2.20
CA SER A 44 -13.39 -1.13 2.79
C SER A 44 -12.55 -0.04 3.47
N GLU A 45 -11.47 -0.40 4.15
CA GLU A 45 -10.57 0.57 4.80
C GLU A 45 -9.85 1.43 3.78
N ASP A 46 -9.42 0.82 2.68
CA ASP A 46 -8.81 1.52 1.55
C ASP A 46 -9.79 2.53 0.95
N LEU A 47 -11.06 2.14 0.77
CA LEU A 47 -12.09 3.03 0.26
C LEU A 47 -12.33 4.22 1.21
N ILE A 48 -12.38 4.00 2.53
CA ILE A 48 -12.51 5.07 3.52
C ILE A 48 -11.37 6.08 3.37
N TYR A 49 -10.13 5.60 3.30
CA TYR A 49 -8.95 6.45 3.12
C TYR A 49 -8.98 7.23 1.79
N ILE A 50 -9.26 6.55 0.66
CA ILE A 50 -9.35 7.17 -0.67
C ILE A 50 -10.41 8.27 -0.69
N HIS A 51 -11.60 7.99 -0.14
CA HIS A 51 -12.69 8.96 -0.05
C HIS A 51 -12.36 10.13 0.87
N ALA A 52 -11.72 9.90 2.03
CA ALA A 52 -11.33 10.97 2.96
C ALA A 52 -10.41 12.00 2.31
N LEU A 53 -9.58 11.57 1.34
CA LEU A 53 -8.68 12.44 0.59
C LEU A 53 -9.28 12.98 -0.71
N GLY A 54 -10.37 12.40 -1.21
CA GLY A 54 -10.91 12.71 -2.53
C GLY A 54 -10.01 12.20 -3.65
N LEU A 55 -9.28 11.11 -3.41
CA LEU A 55 -8.47 10.45 -4.42
C LEU A 55 -9.37 9.66 -5.39
N LYS A 56 -8.85 9.38 -6.59
CA LYS A 56 -9.53 8.53 -7.55
C LYS A 56 -8.99 7.11 -7.45
N LEU A 57 -9.91 6.15 -7.46
CA LEU A 57 -9.56 4.75 -7.68
C LEU A 57 -9.02 4.57 -9.10
N PRO A 58 -8.14 3.57 -9.32
CA PRO A 58 -7.73 3.20 -10.66
C PRO A 58 -8.89 2.53 -11.41
N ASP A 59 -8.79 2.51 -12.74
CA ASP A 59 -9.71 1.73 -13.57
C ASP A 59 -9.37 0.24 -13.44
N TYR A 60 -10.33 -0.53 -12.93
CA TYR A 60 -10.19 -1.98 -12.77
C TYR A 60 -10.75 -2.72 -13.98
N ASN A 61 -10.00 -3.70 -14.46
CA ASN A 61 -10.50 -4.78 -15.29
C ASN A 61 -10.88 -5.96 -14.39
N PHE A 62 -12.17 -6.11 -14.12
CA PHE A 62 -12.72 -7.20 -13.30
C PHE A 62 -12.89 -8.52 -14.07
N ASP A 63 -12.73 -8.52 -15.39
CA ASP A 63 -12.80 -9.73 -16.22
C ASP A 63 -11.48 -10.52 -16.23
N ARG A 64 -10.42 -9.97 -15.62
CA ARG A 64 -9.11 -10.59 -15.55
C ARG A 64 -9.06 -11.63 -14.43
N ASP A 65 -8.47 -12.80 -14.72
CA ASP A 65 -8.26 -13.85 -13.73
C ASP A 65 -7.40 -13.37 -12.55
N ASP A 66 -7.94 -13.55 -11.35
CA ASP A 66 -7.37 -13.21 -10.05
C ASP A 66 -6.00 -13.84 -9.78
N ALA A 67 -5.70 -15.00 -10.36
CA ALA A 67 -4.43 -15.71 -10.20
C ALA A 67 -3.33 -15.22 -11.15
N THR A 68 -3.66 -14.40 -12.15
CA THR A 68 -2.68 -13.84 -13.09
C THR A 68 -1.90 -12.69 -12.44
N PRO A 69 -0.73 -12.29 -12.98
CA PRO A 69 -0.04 -11.08 -12.52
C PRO A 69 -0.98 -9.88 -12.49
N CYS A 70 -0.85 -9.04 -11.48
CA CYS A 70 -1.72 -7.90 -11.25
C CYS A 70 -1.76 -6.98 -12.48
N GLN A 71 -2.95 -6.47 -12.80
CA GLN A 71 -3.15 -5.57 -13.96
C GLN A 71 -2.34 -4.27 -13.90
N PHE A 72 -1.86 -3.88 -12.72
CA PHE A 72 -1.01 -2.70 -12.51
C PHE A 72 0.48 -3.04 -12.44
N LEU A 73 0.87 -4.31 -12.58
CA LEU A 73 2.26 -4.73 -12.55
C LEU A 73 2.94 -4.48 -13.92
N SER A 74 4.09 -3.82 -13.90
CA SER A 74 4.99 -3.65 -15.06
C SER A 74 6.36 -4.29 -14.80
N ASP A 75 7.23 -4.26 -15.81
CA ASP A 75 8.64 -4.68 -15.72
C ASP A 75 9.44 -3.87 -14.67
N LYS A 76 8.99 -2.66 -14.34
CA LYS A 76 9.58 -1.77 -13.33
C LYS A 76 8.81 -1.78 -12.00
N GLY A 77 7.96 -2.78 -11.79
CA GLY A 77 7.08 -2.87 -10.63
C GLY A 77 5.71 -2.23 -10.86
N CYS A 78 4.99 -1.96 -9.79
CA CYS A 78 3.60 -1.49 -9.89
C CYS A 78 3.54 -0.03 -10.40
N VAL A 79 2.73 0.22 -11.42
CA VAL A 79 2.55 1.56 -12.03
C VAL A 79 1.65 2.47 -11.18
N MET A 80 0.91 1.90 -10.23
CA MET A 80 0.03 2.65 -9.34
C MET A 80 0.87 3.46 -8.34
N PRO A 81 0.59 4.75 -8.10
CA PRO A 81 1.24 5.51 -7.03
C PRO A 81 0.98 4.85 -5.67
N ARG A 82 2.02 4.75 -4.82
CA ARG A 82 1.93 4.04 -3.53
C ARG A 82 0.79 4.50 -2.62
N PRO A 83 0.49 5.82 -2.51
CA PRO A 83 -0.62 6.28 -1.69
C PRO A 83 -2.00 5.92 -2.22
N VAL A 84 -2.11 5.33 -3.41
CA VAL A 84 -3.38 4.86 -4.00
C VAL A 84 -3.40 3.33 -4.06
N ARG A 85 -2.34 2.64 -3.62
CA ARG A 85 -2.33 1.18 -3.60
C ARG A 85 -3.19 0.68 -2.43
N PRO A 86 -3.86 -0.49 -2.57
CA PRO A 86 -4.51 -1.14 -1.46
C PRO A 86 -3.55 -1.31 -0.27
N SER A 87 -4.07 -1.24 0.94
CA SER A 87 -3.33 -1.46 2.20
C SER A 87 -2.55 -2.77 2.18
N GLY A 88 -3.13 -3.85 1.66
CA GLY A 88 -2.43 -5.14 1.47
C GLY A 88 -1.13 -5.02 0.67
N CYS A 89 -1.08 -4.14 -0.34
CA CYS A 89 0.11 -3.88 -1.15
C CYS A 89 1.15 -2.96 -0.46
N ASN A 90 0.78 -2.33 0.65
CA ASN A 90 1.68 -1.51 1.48
C ASN A 90 2.26 -2.30 2.65
N TRP A 91 1.56 -3.33 3.14
CA TRP A 91 1.95 -4.11 4.32
C TRP A 91 2.56 -5.48 4.01
N TYR A 92 2.43 -5.97 2.77
CA TYR A 92 3.01 -7.24 2.37
C TYR A 92 4.37 -7.07 1.70
N PHE A 93 5.36 -7.80 2.20
CA PHE A 93 6.69 -7.97 1.60
C PHE A 93 7.00 -9.48 1.56
N CYS A 94 7.40 -10.02 0.40
CA CYS A 94 7.84 -11.41 0.31
C CYS A 94 9.28 -11.57 0.83
N ASP A 95 9.67 -12.80 1.19
CA ASP A 95 10.99 -13.10 1.75
C ASP A 95 12.15 -12.53 0.92
N SER A 96 12.14 -12.75 -0.40
CA SER A 96 13.19 -12.22 -1.27
C SER A 96 13.28 -10.69 -1.29
N LEU A 97 12.15 -10.00 -1.09
CA LEU A 97 12.12 -8.54 -1.00
C LEU A 97 12.61 -8.07 0.38
N LEU A 98 12.20 -8.76 1.45
CA LEU A 98 12.66 -8.50 2.81
C LEU A 98 14.17 -8.70 2.94
N ASP A 99 14.70 -9.83 2.50
CA ASP A 99 16.15 -10.12 2.50
C ASP A 99 16.96 -9.00 1.82
N HIS A 100 16.47 -8.53 0.67
CA HIS A 100 17.10 -7.44 -0.05
C HIS A 100 16.98 -6.10 0.68
N MET A 101 15.83 -5.82 1.29
CA MET A 101 15.60 -4.59 2.04
C MET A 101 16.46 -4.54 3.30
N GLU A 102 16.51 -5.61 4.08
CA GLU A 102 17.28 -5.73 5.33
C GLU A 102 18.78 -5.54 5.12
N ALA A 103 19.32 -6.00 3.98
CA ALA A 103 20.72 -5.83 3.64
C ALA A 103 21.11 -4.39 3.24
N ARG A 104 20.14 -3.48 3.04
CA ARG A 104 20.41 -2.13 2.54
C ARG A 104 20.60 -1.10 3.66
N PRO A 105 21.55 -0.16 3.50
CA PRO A 105 21.58 1.04 4.32
C PRO A 105 20.24 1.78 4.25
N GLY A 106 19.73 2.19 5.42
CA GLY A 106 18.46 2.88 5.54
C GLY A 106 17.26 1.99 5.85
N TYR A 107 17.42 0.65 5.90
CA TYR A 107 16.33 -0.25 6.28
C TYR A 107 15.74 0.06 7.65
N GLY A 108 16.57 0.25 8.68
CA GLY A 108 16.06 0.56 10.03
C GLY A 108 15.20 1.84 10.04
N LYS A 109 15.64 2.88 9.32
CA LYS A 109 14.83 4.10 9.18
C LYS A 109 13.53 3.85 8.41
N PHE A 110 13.59 3.03 7.35
CA PHE A 110 12.39 2.65 6.62
C PHE A 110 11.41 1.87 7.50
N ASP A 111 11.89 0.95 8.32
CA ASP A 111 11.05 0.15 9.22
C ASP A 111 10.37 1.02 10.28
N ASP A 112 11.10 1.96 10.88
CA ASP A 112 10.53 2.94 11.80
C ASP A 112 9.48 3.83 11.08
N ASP A 113 9.81 4.37 9.90
CA ASP A 113 8.87 5.19 9.14
C ASP A 113 7.62 4.38 8.72
N LEU A 114 7.77 3.10 8.36
CA LEU A 114 6.66 2.20 8.01
C LEU A 114 5.75 1.95 9.21
N ARG A 115 6.33 1.75 10.40
CA ARG A 115 5.59 1.61 11.66
C ARG A 115 4.78 2.85 11.98
N ASP A 116 5.36 4.04 11.82
CA ASP A 116 4.66 5.31 11.98
C ASP A 116 3.45 5.41 11.03
N VAL A 117 3.59 4.99 9.77
CA VAL A 117 2.46 4.99 8.82
C VAL A 117 1.37 4.01 9.26
N ALA A 118 1.75 2.82 9.75
CA ALA A 118 0.79 1.83 10.22
C ALA A 118 -0.01 2.34 11.43
N GLU A 119 0.64 3.02 12.37
CA GLU A 119 -0.03 3.65 13.52
C GLU A 119 -1.00 4.75 13.07
N LEU A 120 -0.61 5.58 12.09
CA LEU A 120 -1.50 6.58 11.50
C LEU A 120 -2.70 5.95 10.79
N TRP A 121 -2.51 4.82 10.11
CA TRP A 121 -3.59 4.06 9.47
C TRP A 121 -4.61 3.55 10.50
N LEU A 122 -4.12 2.92 11.57
CA LEU A 122 -4.97 2.43 12.65
C LEU A 122 -5.74 3.57 13.32
N GLY A 123 -5.06 4.66 13.67
CA GLY A 123 -5.70 5.83 14.27
C GLY A 123 -6.75 6.48 13.37
N MET A 124 -6.54 6.47 12.05
CA MET A 124 -7.55 6.91 11.09
C MET A 124 -8.78 6.00 11.09
N MET A 125 -8.59 4.69 11.16
CA MET A 125 -9.71 3.72 11.21
C MET A 125 -10.47 3.79 12.53
N ASP A 126 -9.77 3.98 13.65
CA ASP A 126 -10.39 4.21 14.97
C ASP A 126 -11.27 5.46 14.97
N GLU A 127 -10.75 6.57 14.45
CA GLU A 127 -11.50 7.81 14.34
C GLU A 127 -12.73 7.67 13.43
N PHE A 128 -12.64 6.89 12.35
CA PHE A 128 -13.80 6.62 11.49
C PHE A 128 -14.89 5.86 12.24
N ARG A 129 -14.51 4.79 12.95
CA ARG A 129 -15.45 3.99 13.75
C ARG A 129 -16.16 4.82 14.80
N ARG A 130 -15.41 5.64 15.55
CA ARG A 130 -15.95 6.54 16.58
C ARG A 130 -17.04 7.46 16.02
N VAL A 131 -16.80 8.06 14.85
CA VAL A 131 -17.76 8.97 14.20
C VAL A 131 -19.03 8.22 13.76
N ILE A 132 -18.90 7.01 13.21
CA ILE A 132 -20.07 6.21 12.80
C ILE A 132 -20.91 5.82 14.02
N GLU A 133 -20.29 5.36 15.10
CA GLU A 133 -20.98 4.98 16.34
C GLU A 133 -21.76 6.17 16.93
N GLU A 134 -21.16 7.37 16.97
CA GLU A 134 -21.81 8.61 17.43
C GLU A 134 -23.00 9.05 16.56
N MET A 135 -23.04 8.66 15.28
CA MET A 135 -24.16 8.96 14.37
C MET A 135 -25.33 8.00 14.52
N GLU A 136 -25.09 6.81 15.07
CA GLU A 136 -26.10 5.77 15.31
C GLU A 136 -26.76 5.90 16.70
N THR A 137 -26.30 6.85 17.52
CA THR A 137 -26.83 7.16 18.86
C THR A 137 -27.75 8.38 18.86
#